data_AF-A0A6L6QLZ9-F1
#
_entry.id   AF-A0A6L6QLZ9-F1
#
_cell.length_a   1.000
_cell.length_b   1.000
_cell.length_c   1.000
_cell.angle_alpha   90.00
_cell.angle_beta   90.00
_cell.angle_gamma   90.00
#
_symmetry.space_group_name_H-M   'P 1'
#
loop_
_entity.id
_entity.type
_entity.pdbx_description
1 polymer ?
#
loop_
_entity_poly.entity_id
_entity_poly.type
_entity_poly.pdbx_seq_one_letter_code
_entity_poly.pdbx_strand_id
1 'polypeptide(L)'
;MKTLNQDDQLPPSEFATRLLADRSGALCAEYRRLMEQAVATGAERLRHPLEQREYAATRALVESAAVSVEVLQNIWDGMHLNPR
;
A
#
# COMPACT_ATOMS: atom_id res chain seq x y z
N MET A 1 -15.93 -13.79 -21.14
CA MET A 1 -14.63 -13.13 -20.90
C MET A 1 -14.77 -11.68 -21.29
N LYS A 2 -14.82 -10.76 -20.32
CA LYS A 2 -14.88 -9.32 -20.59
C LYS A 2 -13.43 -8.85 -20.72
N THR A 3 -12.99 -8.55 -21.93
CA THR A 3 -11.74 -7.86 -22.21
C THR A 3 -11.79 -6.52 -21.45
N LEU A 4 -10.94 -6.37 -20.43
CA LEU A 4 -10.67 -5.07 -19.83
C LEU A 4 -9.98 -4.24 -20.91
N ASN A 5 -10.74 -3.35 -21.57
CA ASN A 5 -10.17 -2.35 -22.47
C ASN A 5 -9.14 -1.54 -21.67
N GLN A 6 -7.92 -1.45 -22.21
CA GLN A 6 -6.80 -0.72 -21.62
C GLN A 6 -6.99 0.82 -21.60
N ASP A 7 -8.13 1.32 -22.08
CA ASP A 7 -8.37 2.74 -22.38
C ASP A 7 -9.29 3.49 -21.39
N ASP A 8 -9.86 2.83 -20.37
CA ASP A 8 -10.52 3.56 -19.27
C ASP A 8 -9.49 4.01 -18.24
N GLN A 9 -8.52 4.84 -18.65
CA GLN A 9 -7.66 5.55 -17.71
C GLN A 9 -8.52 6.56 -16.95
N LEU A 10 -9.07 6.11 -15.82
CA LEU A 10 -9.61 7.01 -14.81
C LEU A 10 -8.53 8.05 -14.47
N PRO A 11 -8.92 9.33 -14.31
CA PRO A 11 -7.96 10.33 -13.88
C PRO A 11 -7.30 9.85 -12.58
N PRO A 12 -5.99 10.09 -12.41
CA PRO A 12 -5.31 9.69 -11.19
C PRO A 12 -6.04 10.28 -9.98
N SER A 13 -6.19 9.47 -8.94
CA SER A 13 -6.75 9.94 -7.68
C SER A 13 -5.92 11.12 -7.14
N GLU A 14 -6.50 11.90 -6.22
CA GLU A 14 -5.76 12.98 -5.56
C GLU A 14 -4.46 12.46 -4.92
N PHE A 15 -4.52 11.27 -4.31
CA PHE A 15 -3.35 10.59 -3.77
C PHE A 15 -2.29 10.30 -4.85
N ALA A 16 -2.68 9.70 -5.98
CA ALA A 16 -1.77 9.40 -7.07
C ALA A 16 -1.14 10.69 -7.65
N THR A 17 -1.93 11.76 -7.77
CA THR A 17 -1.46 13.07 -8.23
C THR A 17 -0.40 13.65 -7.28
N ARG A 18 -0.65 13.57 -5.97
CA ARG A 18 0.30 14.04 -4.95
C ARG A 18 1.58 13.21 -4.92
N LEU A 19 1.47 11.89 -5.09
CA LEU A 19 2.62 10.99 -5.13
C LEU A 19 3.49 11.22 -6.39
N LEU A 20 2.86 11.50 -7.54
CA LEU A 20 3.54 11.87 -8.78
C LEU A 20 4.26 13.23 -8.69
N ALA A 21 3.68 14.17 -7.94
CA ALA A 21 4.24 15.51 -7.78
C ALA A 21 5.33 15.59 -6.69
N ASP A 22 5.31 14.68 -5.72
CA ASP A 22 6.37 14.58 -4.71
C ASP A 22 7.66 14.09 -5.40
N ARG A 23 8.70 14.91 -5.41
CA ARG A 23 10.05 14.52 -5.88
C ARG A 23 11.00 14.18 -4.74
N SER A 24 10.59 14.47 -3.50
CA SER A 24 11.40 14.29 -2.31
C SER A 24 11.28 12.88 -1.73
N GLY A 25 10.18 12.18 -2.05
CA GLY A 25 9.86 10.87 -1.48
C GLY A 25 9.26 10.94 -0.09
N ALA A 26 9.00 12.14 0.44
CA ALA A 26 8.42 12.34 1.76
C ALA A 26 7.04 11.68 1.88
N LEU A 27 6.19 11.80 0.87
CA LEU A 27 4.85 11.19 0.88
C LEU A 27 4.95 9.66 0.81
N CYS A 28 5.84 9.15 -0.03
CA CYS A 28 6.10 7.71 -0.11
C CYS A 28 6.61 7.17 1.23
N ALA A 29 7.56 7.87 1.86
CA ALA A 29 8.13 7.50 3.15
C ALA A 29 7.08 7.57 4.29
N GLU A 30 6.22 8.58 4.29
CA GLU A 30 5.16 8.72 5.29
C GLU A 30 4.13 7.60 5.20
N TYR A 31 3.65 7.28 3.98
CA TYR A 31 2.72 6.18 3.77
C TYR A 31 3.34 4.82 4.11
N ARG A 32 4.61 4.61 3.74
CA ARG A 32 5.35 3.41 4.14
C ARG A 32 5.39 3.27 5.66
N ARG A 33 5.75 4.34 6.38
CA ARG A 33 5.79 4.35 7.85
C ARG A 33 4.44 4.00 8.47
N LEU A 34 3.34 4.54 7.93
CA LEU A 34 1.99 4.23 8.41
C LEU A 34 1.63 2.74 8.21
N MET A 35 1.96 2.17 7.06
CA MET A 35 1.68 0.76 6.78
C MET A 35 2.57 -0.18 7.61
N GLU A 36 3.85 0.15 7.78
CA GLU A 36 4.76 -0.58 8.68
C GLU A 36 4.25 -0.55 10.14
N GLN A 37 3.73 0.60 10.59
CA GLN A 37 3.11 0.70 11.92
C GLN A 37 1.83 -0.15 12.04
N ALA A 38 1.01 -0.21 10.98
CA ALA A 38 -0.16 -1.07 10.93
C ALA A 38 0.22 -2.57 10.99
N VAL A 39 1.27 -2.97 10.25
CA VAL A 39 1.84 -4.33 10.31
C VAL A 39 2.32 -4.65 11.72
N ALA A 40 3.12 -3.78 12.34
CA ALA A 40 3.64 -3.99 13.69
C ALA A 40 2.50 -4.10 14.73
N THR A 41 1.51 -3.22 14.64
CA THR A 41 0.35 -3.21 15.55
C THR A 41 -0.51 -4.46 15.39
N GLY A 42 -0.80 -4.86 14.14
CA GLY A 42 -1.57 -6.06 13.87
C GLY A 42 -0.82 -7.34 14.25
N ALA A 43 0.49 -7.40 14.00
CA ALA A 43 1.35 -8.51 14.42
C ALA A 43 1.37 -8.64 15.95
N GLU A 44 1.41 -7.53 16.69
CA GLU A 44 1.28 -7.54 18.15
C GLU A 44 -0.11 -8.05 18.56
N ARG A 45 -1.19 -7.59 17.91
CA ARG A 45 -2.55 -8.04 18.23
C ARG A 45 -2.73 -9.55 18.06
N LEU A 46 -2.10 -10.13 17.04
CA LEU A 46 -2.11 -11.58 16.75
C LEU A 46 -1.37 -12.42 17.81
N ARG A 47 -0.54 -11.81 18.67
CA ARG A 47 0.10 -12.51 19.81
C ARG A 47 -0.86 -12.74 20.98
N HIS A 48 -1.98 -12.04 21.00
CA HIS A 48 -3.00 -12.17 22.03
C HIS A 48 -4.13 -13.09 21.57
N PRO A 49 -4.84 -13.75 22.50
CA PRO A 49 -6.04 -14.52 22.16
C PRO A 49 -7.04 -13.66 21.37
N LEU A 50 -7.57 -14.28 20.31
CA LEU A 50 -8.53 -13.71 19.38
C LEU A 50 -9.57 -14.78 19.07
N GLU A 51 -10.82 -14.36 18.86
CA GLU A 51 -11.80 -15.25 18.24
C GLU A 51 -11.36 -15.58 16.81
N GLN A 52 -11.75 -16.76 16.30
CA GLN A 52 -11.29 -17.26 15.00
C GLN A 52 -11.54 -16.26 13.85
N ARG A 53 -12.70 -15.61 13.85
CA ARG A 53 -13.06 -14.60 12.84
C ARG A 53 -12.18 -13.36 12.92
N GLU A 54 -11.91 -12.88 14.14
CA GLU A 54 -11.09 -11.69 14.37
C GLU A 54 -9.62 -11.96 14.03
N TYR A 55 -9.13 -13.17 14.34
CA TYR A 55 -7.80 -13.62 13.95
C TYR A 55 -7.64 -13.60 12.43
N ALA A 56 -8.58 -14.20 11.70
CA ALA A 56 -8.55 -14.24 10.24
C ALA A 56 -8.59 -12.83 9.62
N ALA A 57 -9.46 -11.95 10.14
CA ALA A 57 -9.54 -10.57 9.68
C ALA A 57 -8.27 -9.78 9.98
N THR A 58 -7.72 -9.89 11.19
CA THR A 58 -6.49 -9.19 11.60
C THR A 58 -5.30 -9.66 10.76
N ARG A 59 -5.18 -10.97 10.54
CA ARG A 59 -4.14 -11.53 9.67
C ARG A 59 -4.23 -11.01 8.24
N ALA A 60 -5.42 -10.99 7.65
CA ALA A 60 -5.62 -10.47 6.30
C ALA A 60 -5.25 -8.98 6.19
N LEU A 61 -5.57 -8.18 7.21
CA LEU A 61 -5.18 -6.76 7.25
C LEU A 61 -3.66 -6.57 7.35
N VAL A 62 -2.98 -7.38 8.16
CA VAL A 62 -1.50 -7.36 8.28
C VAL A 62 -0.85 -7.74 6.96
N GLU A 63 -1.29 -8.82 6.32
CA GLU A 63 -0.77 -9.25 5.02
C GLU A 63 -1.00 -8.17 3.94
N SER A 64 -2.20 -7.57 3.91
CA SER A 64 -2.53 -6.48 2.98
C SER A 64 -1.67 -5.23 3.19
N ALA A 65 -1.43 -4.84 4.44
CA ALA A 65 -0.57 -3.69 4.76
C ALA A 65 0.89 -3.96 4.35
N ALA A 66 1.40 -5.18 4.56
CA ALA A 66 2.75 -5.56 4.12
C ALA A 66 2.91 -5.48 2.60
N VAL A 67 1.95 -6.02 1.83
CA VAL A 67 1.95 -5.92 0.36
C VAL A 67 1.86 -4.46 -0.11
N SER A 68 1.08 -3.64 0.60
CA SER A 68 0.91 -2.22 0.24
C SER A 68 2.21 -1.42 0.35
N VAL A 69 3.10 -1.77 1.29
CA VAL A 69 4.45 -1.18 1.41
C VAL A 69 5.27 -1.46 0.16
N GLU A 70 5.32 -2.73 -0.27
CA GLU A 70 6.10 -3.15 -1.43
C GLU A 70 5.57 -2.51 -2.71
N VAL A 71 4.25 -2.49 -2.91
CA VAL A 71 3.62 -1.88 -4.08
C VAL A 71 3.92 -0.39 -4.15
N LEU A 72 3.80 0.34 -3.04
CA LEU A 72 4.08 1.77 -3.00
C LEU A 72 5.54 2.08 -3.36
N GLN A 73 6.48 1.31 -2.81
CA GLN A 73 7.91 1.46 -3.11
C GLN A 73 8.20 1.19 -4.59
N ASN A 74 7.65 0.12 -5.15
CA ASN A 74 7.82 -0.21 -6.56
C ASN A 74 7.25 0.87 -7.50
N ILE A 75 6.10 1.45 -7.16
CA ILE A 75 5.52 2.56 -7.92
C ILE A 75 6.43 3.78 -7.85
N TRP A 76 6.89 4.14 -6.64
CA TRP A 76 7.80 5.27 -6.44
C TRP A 76 9.09 5.13 -7.25
N ASP A 77 9.75 3.97 -7.15
CA ASP A 77 10.99 3.65 -7.84
C ASP A 77 10.79 3.67 -9.37
N GLY A 78 9.67 3.13 -9.85
CA GLY A 78 9.31 3.17 -11.27
C GLY A 78 9.15 4.58 -11.82
N MET A 79 8.65 5.52 -11.00
CA MET A 79 8.47 6.93 -11.40
C MET A 79 9.77 7.74 -11.35
N HIS A 80 10.69 7.43 -10.42
CA HIS A 80 11.80 8.32 -10.08
C HIS A 80 13.20 7.75 -10.38
N LEU A 81 13.37 6.43 -10.46
CA LEU A 81 14.66 5.78 -10.75
C LEU A 81 14.79 5.33 -12.22
N ASN A 82 13.68 5.27 -12.96
CA ASN A 82 13.65 5.01 -14.41
C ASN A 82 12.80 6.07 -15.14
N PRO A 83 13.20 7.35 -15.13
CA PRO A 83 12.54 8.34 -15.98
C PRO A 83 12.87 8.02 -17.44
N ARG A 84 11.88 7.56 -18.20
CA ARG A 84 11.99 7.51 -19.67
C ARG A 84 12.03 8.90 -20.26
#